data_AF-A0A7K0IC54-F1
#
_entry.id   AF-A0A7K0IC54-F1
#
_cell.length_a   1.000
_cell.length_b   1.000
_cell.length_c   1.000
_cell.angle_alpha   90.00
_cell.angle_beta   90.00
_cell.angle_gamma   90.00
#
_symmetry.space_group_name_H-M   'P 1'
#
loop_
_entity.id
_entity.type
_entity.pdbx_description
1 polymer ?
#
loop_
_entity_poly.entity_id
_entity_poly.type
_entity_poly.pdbx_seq_one_letter_code
_entity_poly.pdbx_strand_id
1 'polypeptide(L)'
;MRRALAEHAEDMLRYMLDNSDDVRRIVVGRKKLVRDLQMNPTTVSVVLGYLKELGLVEVNGRYAENGAQLENGYTVTEAGCEFVAESPKARR
;
A
#
# COMPACT_ATOMS: atom_id res chain seq x y z
N MET A 1 -15.74 -12.98 -1.70
CA MET A 1 -15.21 -11.59 -1.83
C MET A 1 -14.11 -11.26 -0.80
N ARG A 2 -14.33 -11.44 0.51
CA ARG A 2 -13.34 -11.05 1.55
C ARG A 2 -11.95 -11.69 1.42
N ARG A 3 -11.85 -12.95 0.99
CA ARG A 3 -10.57 -13.67 0.89
C ARG A 3 -9.64 -13.11 -0.20
N ALA A 4 -10.17 -12.83 -1.39
CA ALA A 4 -9.41 -12.22 -2.49
C ALA A 4 -8.95 -10.79 -2.15
N LEU A 5 -9.78 -10.02 -1.42
CA LEU A 5 -9.40 -8.68 -0.96
C LEU A 5 -8.26 -8.74 0.06
N ALA A 6 -8.31 -9.68 1.01
CA ALA A 6 -7.25 -9.88 1.99
C ALA A 6 -5.93 -10.33 1.34
N GLU A 7 -5.99 -11.21 0.34
CA GLU A 7 -4.81 -11.63 -0.43
C GLU A 7 -4.18 -10.45 -1.17
N HIS A 8 -4.98 -9.64 -1.87
CA HIS A 8 -4.49 -8.43 -2.54
C HIS A 8 -3.97 -7.36 -1.58
N ALA A 9 -4.58 -7.22 -0.40
CA ALA A 9 -4.14 -6.32 0.65
C ALA A 9 -2.75 -6.72 1.16
N GLU A 10 -2.53 -8.01 1.40
CA GLU A 10 -1.25 -8.54 1.81
C GLU A 10 -0.17 -8.38 0.73
N ASP A 11 -0.47 -8.73 -0.53
CA ASP A 11 0.46 -8.59 -1.65
C ASP A 11 0.87 -7.12 -1.86
N MET A 12 -0.09 -6.20 -1.68
CA MET A 12 0.18 -4.77 -1.77
C MET A 12 1.05 -4.25 -0.63
N LEU A 13 0.80 -4.66 0.62
CA LEU A 13 1.63 -4.28 1.77
C LEU A 13 3.06 -4.79 1.63
N ARG A 14 3.24 -6.05 1.22
CA ARG A 14 4.56 -6.64 0.94
C ARG A 14 5.29 -5.87 -0.12
N TYR A 15 4.62 -5.62 -1.25
CA TYR A 15 5.20 -4.84 -2.33
C TYR A 15 5.65 -3.44 -1.84
N MET A 16 4.84 -2.76 -1.03
CA MET A 16 5.19 -1.46 -0.47
C MET A 16 6.44 -1.55 0.43
N LEU A 17 6.52 -2.55 1.31
CA LEU A 17 7.67 -2.78 2.17
C LEU A 17 8.95 -3.10 1.38
N ASP A 18 8.85 -4.00 0.40
CA ASP A 18 9.98 -4.43 -0.45
C ASP A 18 10.50 -3.31 -1.35
N ASN A 19 9.67 -2.31 -1.65
CA ASN A 19 10.00 -1.18 -2.52
C ASN A 19 10.23 0.12 -1.75
N SER A 20 10.47 0.04 -0.43
CA SER A 20 10.85 1.21 0.36
C SER A 20 12.34 1.31 0.58
N ASP A 21 12.92 2.44 0.17
CA ASP A 21 14.30 2.79 0.48
C ASP A 21 14.45 3.39 1.90
N ASP A 22 13.35 3.81 2.53
CA ASP A 22 13.33 4.38 3.89
C ASP A 22 12.24 3.71 4.73
N VAL A 23 12.65 3.11 5.85
CA VAL A 23 11.78 2.42 6.83
C VAL A 23 10.67 3.35 7.35
N ARG A 24 10.82 4.67 7.23
CA ARG A 24 9.87 5.68 7.74
C ARG A 24 9.03 6.37 6.66
N ARG A 25 9.26 6.13 5.37
CA ARG A 25 8.60 6.92 4.31
C ARG A 25 8.47 6.20 2.97
N ILE A 26 7.62 5.18 2.95
CA ILE A 26 7.22 4.53 1.71
C ILE A 26 6.27 5.47 0.95
N VAL A 27 6.61 5.84 -0.29
CA VAL A 27 5.72 6.63 -1.16
C VAL A 27 5.60 5.87 -2.48
N VAL A 28 4.67 4.93 -2.54
CA VAL A 28 4.34 4.26 -3.81
C VAL A 28 3.17 4.96 -4.48
N GLY A 29 3.38 5.53 -5.66
CA GLY A 29 2.30 6.07 -6.47
C GLY A 29 1.29 5.01 -6.91
N ARG A 30 -0.01 5.36 -6.96
CA ARG A 30 -1.08 4.46 -7.44
C ARG A 30 -0.80 3.86 -8.82
N LYS A 31 -0.15 4.61 -9.71
CA LYS A 31 0.23 4.14 -11.05
C LYS A 31 1.25 2.98 -10.98
N LYS A 32 2.21 3.06 -10.06
CA LYS A 32 3.22 2.02 -9.86
C LYS A 32 2.57 0.74 -9.32
N LEU A 33 1.63 0.86 -8.37
CA LEU A 33 0.84 -0.28 -7.86
C LEU A 33 0.04 -0.97 -8.96
N VAL A 34 -0.70 -0.22 -9.79
CA VAL A 34 -1.47 -0.78 -10.92
C VAL A 34 -0.57 -1.56 -11.86
N ARG A 35 0.58 -0.98 -12.22
CA ARG A 35 1.51 -1.57 -13.19
C ARG A 35 2.20 -2.81 -12.62
N ASP A 36 2.78 -2.71 -11.43
CA ASP A 36 3.70 -3.71 -10.91
C ASP A 36 2.95 -4.89 -10.27
N LEU A 37 1.78 -4.64 -9.67
CA LEU A 37 0.91 -5.72 -9.14
C LEU A 37 -0.05 -6.28 -10.20
N GLN A 38 -0.03 -5.76 -11.43
CA GLN A 38 -0.96 -6.11 -12.51
C GLN A 38 -2.45 -6.03 -12.11
N MET A 39 -2.77 -5.18 -11.14
CA MET A 39 -4.13 -4.95 -10.66
C MET A 39 -4.77 -3.81 -11.43
N ASN A 40 -6.05 -3.94 -11.79
CA ASN A 40 -6.77 -2.82 -12.41
C ASN A 40 -6.89 -1.63 -11.43
N PRO A 41 -7.06 -0.39 -11.93
CA PRO A 41 -7.13 0.80 -11.08
C PRO A 41 -8.23 0.75 -10.01
N THR A 42 -9.37 0.11 -10.29
CA THR A 42 -10.49 -0.02 -9.34
C THR A 42 -10.12 -0.95 -8.19
N THR A 43 -9.53 -2.11 -8.47
CA THR A 43 -9.03 -3.04 -7.45
C THR A 43 -8.00 -2.35 -6.56
N VAL A 44 -7.04 -1.63 -7.14
CA VAL A 44 -6.05 -0.88 -6.35
C VAL A 44 -6.72 0.14 -5.43
N SER A 45 -7.72 0.88 -5.91
CA SER A 45 -8.48 1.82 -5.06
C SER A 45 -9.22 1.14 -3.92
N VAL A 46 -9.86 0.01 -4.18
CA VAL A 46 -10.60 -0.76 -3.16
C VAL A 46 -9.64 -1.30 -2.11
N VAL A 47 -8.50 -1.87 -2.53
CA VAL A 47 -7.48 -2.41 -1.62
C VAL A 47 -6.87 -1.29 -0.77
N LEU A 48 -6.51 -0.15 -1.36
CA LEU A 48 -5.99 1.00 -0.63
C LEU A 48 -7.00 1.57 0.37
N GLY A 49 -8.29 1.64 -0.02
CA GLY A 49 -9.36 2.04 0.88
C GLY A 49 -9.48 1.09 2.07
N TYR A 50 -9.46 -0.22 1.80
CA TYR A 50 -9.50 -1.25 2.83
C TYR A 50 -8.30 -1.19 3.79
N LEU A 51 -7.07 -1.08 3.26
CA LEU A 51 -5.87 -0.94 4.08
C LEU A 51 -5.89 0.31 4.96
N LYS A 52 -6.41 1.42 4.42
CA LYS A 52 -6.57 2.68 5.17
C LYS A 52 -7.61 2.53 6.28
N GLU A 53 -8.76 1.93 5.99
CA GLU A 53 -9.82 1.69 6.98
C GLU A 53 -9.33 0.83 8.15
N LEU A 54 -8.41 -0.10 7.89
CA LEU A 54 -7.77 -0.93 8.91
C LEU A 54 -6.57 -0.26 9.61
N GLY A 55 -6.18 0.95 9.20
CA GLY A 55 -5.01 1.63 9.76
C GLY A 55 -3.67 1.00 9.40
N LEU A 56 -3.62 0.15 8.36
CA LEU A 56 -2.39 -0.52 7.90
C LEU A 56 -1.54 0.37 6.98
N VAL A 57 -2.16 1.40 6.40
CA VAL A 57 -1.47 2.43 5.61
C VAL A 57 -1.99 3.82 5.94
N GLU A 58 -1.09 4.81 5.90
CA GLU A 58 -1.40 6.22 5.93
C GLU A 58 -1.31 6.83 4.54
N VAL A 59 -2.26 7.72 4.20
CA VAL A 59 -2.28 8.42 2.92
C VAL A 59 -1.71 9.81 3.09
N ASN A 60 -0.60 10.07 2.42
CA ASN A 60 0.11 11.33 2.45
C ASN A 60 -0.07 12.06 1.12
N GLY A 61 -0.74 13.22 1.13
CA GLY A 61 -0.79 14.07 -0.06
C GLY A 61 0.61 14.54 -0.41
N ARG A 62 1.07 14.27 -1.64
CA ARG A 62 2.32 14.82 -2.15
C ARG A 62 2.02 16.05 -2.97
N TYR A 63 2.78 17.11 -2.75
CA TYR A 63 2.60 18.38 -3.44
C TYR A 63 3.93 18.82 -4.04
N ALA A 64 3.87 19.47 -5.20
CA ALA A 64 4.99 20.18 -5.76
C ALA A 64 5.23 21.50 -5.00
N GLU A 65 6.39 22.11 -5.17
CA GLU A 65 6.76 23.37 -4.49
C GLU A 65 5.78 24.52 -4.79
N ASN A 66 5.13 24.48 -5.96
CA ASN A 66 4.11 25.43 -6.37
C ASN A 66 2.70 25.15 -5.79
N GLY A 67 2.58 24.18 -4.87
CA GLY A 67 1.31 23.78 -4.26
C GLY A 67 0.43 22.88 -5.13
N ALA A 68 0.84 22.54 -6.36
CA ALA A 68 0.10 21.60 -7.19
C ALA A 68 0.12 20.21 -6.56
N GLN A 69 -1.05 19.58 -6.44
CA GLN A 69 -1.15 18.22 -5.93
C GLN A 69 -0.51 17.23 -6.94
N LEU A 70 0.49 16.51 -6.45
CA LEU A 70 1.07 15.36 -7.12
C LEU A 70 0.28 14.10 -6.71
N GLU A 71 0.83 12.93 -7.00
CA GLU A 71 0.20 11.68 -6.55
C GLU A 71 0.25 11.52 -5.03
N ASN A 72 -0.77 10.89 -4.45
CA ASN A 72 -0.71 10.49 -3.04
C ASN A 72 0.41 9.47 -2.83
N GLY A 73 1.15 9.63 -1.73
CA GLY A 73 1.97 8.61 -1.13
C GLY A 73 1.17 7.73 -0.18
N TYR A 74 1.62 6.49 -0.03
CA TYR A 74 1.05 5.53 0.92
C TYR A 74 2.17 4.95 1.77
N THR A 75 2.16 5.29 3.06
CA THR A 75 3.13 4.80 4.04
C THR A 75 2.54 3.61 4.78
N VAL A 76 3.27 2.50 4.87
CA VAL A 76 2.85 1.35 5.70
C VAL A 76 3.07 1.69 7.17
N THR A 77 2.06 1.46 8.01
CA THR A 77 2.14 1.70 9.46
C THR A 77 2.81 0.54 10.17
N GLU A 78 3.13 0.71 11.47
CA GLU A 78 3.61 -0.38 12.32
C GLU A 78 2.65 -1.58 12.31
N ALA A 79 1.34 -1.33 12.43
CA ALA A 79 0.31 -2.37 12.31
C ALA A 79 0.31 -3.05 10.93
N GLY A 80 0.59 -2.31 9.86
CA GLY A 80 0.77 -2.86 8.51
C GLY A 80 1.99 -3.79 8.41
N CYS A 81 3.10 -3.44 9.07
CA CYS A 81 4.28 -4.29 9.15
C CYS A 81 4.01 -5.59 9.93
N GLU A 82 3.37 -5.49 11.11
CA GLU A 82 2.98 -6.64 11.93
C GLU A 82 2.03 -7.57 11.18
N PHE A 83 1.03 -7.02 10.49
CA PHE A 83 0.10 -7.79 9.67
C PHE A 83 0.80 -8.65 8.62
N VAL A 84 1.83 -8.11 7.95
CA VAL A 84 2.62 -8.87 6.97
C VAL A 84 3.47 -9.93 7.66
N ALA A 85 4.08 -9.61 8.79
CA ALA A 85 4.95 -10.52 9.55
C ALA A 85 4.18 -11.73 10.14
N GLU A 86 2.95 -11.52 10.59
CA GLU A 86 2.09 -12.58 11.13
C GLU A 86 1.42 -13.45 10.07
N SER A 87 1.45 -13.01 8.81
CA SER A 87 0.77 -13.70 7.71
C SER A 87 1.33 -15.12 7.48
N PRO A 88 0.47 -16.11 7.15
CA PRO A 88 0.90 -17.44 6.71
C PRO A 88 1.91 -17.43 5.56
N LYS A 89 1.89 -16.42 4.67
CA LYS A 89 2.87 -16.31 3.58
C LYS A 89 4.24 -15.80 4.05
N ALA A 90 4.41 -15.38 5.31
CA ALA A 90 5.70 -14.98 5.89
C ALA A 90 6.46 -16.18 6.48
N ARG A 91 5.75 -17.31 6.70
CA ARG A 91 6.31 -18.56 7.24
C ARG A 91 6.72 -19.57 6.16
N ARG A 92 6.65 -19.18 4.89
CA ARG A 92 7.06 -19.98 3.72
C ARG A 92 8.34 -19.40 3.15
#